data_AF-U4R736-F1
#
_entry.id   AF-U4R736-F1
#
_cell.length_a   1.000
_cell.length_b   1.000
_cell.length_c   1.000
_cell.angle_alpha   90.00
_cell.angle_beta   90.00
_cell.angle_gamma   90.00
#
_symmetry.space_group_name_H-M   'P 1'
#
loop_
_entity.id
_entity.type
_entity.pdbx_description
1 polymer ?
#
loop_
_entity_poly.entity_id
_entity_poly.type
_entity_poly.pdbx_seq_one_letter_code
_entity_poly.pdbx_strand_id
1 'polypeptide(L)'
;MLDVTSVDKAKLGDEITANIVIHNAVNICAEDLKIAYDTSKLQFISAENADGMKIYKEDDIAAGIKRYITACLGKVNAANGDKVLLKLKFKAIDKGEAKIDITNGRIADNATLEMDVSQENCGEKTILIEGVKDVNRNGEYTLLDLGIDAWYYGSAVADTDTSKYDADQIINGTIDDDDLTEIVAQILGNTNYSANK
;
A
#
# COMPACT_ATOMS: atom_id res chain seq x y z
N MET A 1 -22.39 -6.04 -0.58
CA MET A 1 -21.15 -6.51 0.09
C MET A 1 -20.18 -5.34 0.13
N LEU A 2 -19.55 -5.07 1.27
CA LEU A 2 -18.45 -4.12 1.38
C LEU A 2 -17.13 -4.85 1.10
N ASP A 3 -16.19 -4.20 0.44
CA ASP A 3 -14.90 -4.79 0.09
C ASP A 3 -13.78 -3.75 0.05
N VAL A 4 -12.53 -4.22 0.12
CA VAL A 4 -11.33 -3.41 -0.05
C VAL A 4 -10.64 -3.82 -1.36
N THR A 5 -10.50 -2.88 -2.28
CA THR A 5 -9.75 -3.11 -3.53
C THR A 5 -8.47 -2.27 -3.55
N SER A 6 -7.36 -2.90 -3.93
CA SER A 6 -6.05 -2.28 -4.06
C SER A 6 -5.16 -3.15 -4.95
N VAL A 7 -3.92 -2.71 -5.17
CA VAL A 7 -2.86 -3.53 -5.78
C VAL A 7 -2.60 -4.82 -4.99
N ASP A 8 -2.12 -5.86 -5.66
CA ASP A 8 -1.70 -7.11 -5.01
C ASP A 8 -0.29 -7.01 -4.41
N LYS A 9 0.55 -6.14 -4.99
CA LYS A 9 1.95 -5.96 -4.62
C LYS A 9 2.33 -4.47 -4.63
N ALA A 10 3.24 -4.10 -3.75
CA ALA A 10 3.88 -2.79 -3.70
C ALA A 10 5.33 -2.94 -3.22
N LYS A 11 6.19 -1.95 -3.46
CA LYS A 11 7.56 -1.92 -2.92
C LYS A 11 7.58 -1.16 -1.60
N LEU A 12 8.59 -1.45 -0.77
CA LEU A 12 8.89 -0.64 0.41
C LEU A 12 9.04 0.84 0.01
N GLY A 13 8.33 1.72 0.70
CA GLY A 13 8.30 3.16 0.42
C GLY A 13 7.19 3.64 -0.51
N ASP A 14 6.55 2.75 -1.28
CA ASP A 14 5.47 3.10 -2.21
C ASP A 14 4.26 3.70 -1.48
N GLU A 15 3.57 4.63 -2.14
CA GLU A 15 2.22 5.03 -1.76
C GLU A 15 1.19 4.08 -2.36
N ILE A 16 0.33 3.53 -1.52
CA ILE A 16 -0.74 2.59 -1.86
C ILE A 16 -2.08 3.29 -1.70
N THR A 17 -2.98 3.13 -2.67
CA THR A 17 -4.38 3.54 -2.55
C THR A 17 -5.28 2.32 -2.41
N ALA A 18 -5.95 2.19 -1.26
CA ALA A 18 -6.99 1.20 -1.03
C ALA A 18 -8.38 1.86 -1.17
N ASN A 19 -9.18 1.37 -2.12
CA ASN A 19 -10.54 1.82 -2.31
C ASN A 19 -11.48 0.98 -1.44
N ILE A 20 -12.36 1.65 -0.71
CA ILE A 20 -13.46 1.00 0.00
C ILE A 20 -14.66 0.99 -0.94
N VAL A 21 -15.18 -0.19 -1.24
CA VAL A 21 -16.16 -0.42 -2.30
C VAL A 21 -17.41 -1.07 -1.71
N ILE A 22 -18.57 -0.68 -2.19
CA ILE A 22 -19.80 -1.45 -2.01
C ILE A 22 -20.18 -2.09 -3.34
N HIS A 23 -20.49 -3.38 -3.30
CA HIS A 23 -20.92 -4.18 -4.45
C HIS A 23 -22.41 -4.46 -4.40
N ASN A 24 -23.03 -4.47 -5.59
CA ASN A 24 -24.45 -4.78 -5.80
C ASN A 24 -25.40 -3.95 -4.90
N ALA A 25 -25.05 -2.68 -4.65
CA ALA A 25 -25.86 -1.79 -3.83
C ALA A 25 -27.15 -1.38 -4.56
N VAL A 26 -28.21 -1.09 -3.80
CA VAL A 26 -29.45 -0.54 -4.34
C VAL A 26 -29.81 0.71 -3.54
N ASN A 27 -29.65 1.87 -4.16
CA ASN A 27 -29.90 3.19 -3.56
C ASN A 27 -29.20 3.45 -2.22
N ILE A 28 -28.04 2.85 -1.96
CA ILE A 28 -27.30 3.13 -0.72
C ILE A 28 -26.73 4.55 -0.80
N CYS A 29 -26.97 5.34 0.24
CA CYS A 29 -26.70 6.78 0.24
C CYS A 29 -25.74 7.23 1.34
N ALA A 30 -25.59 6.44 2.41
CA ALA A 30 -24.70 6.76 3.51
C ALA A 30 -24.16 5.49 4.17
N GLU A 31 -22.95 5.60 4.69
CA GLU A 31 -22.22 4.50 5.30
C GLU A 31 -21.48 4.96 6.56
N ASP A 32 -21.40 4.06 7.55
CA ASP A 32 -20.58 4.19 8.74
C ASP A 32 -19.68 2.96 8.82
N LEU A 33 -18.37 3.18 8.67
CA LEU A 33 -17.39 2.15 8.38
C LEU A 33 -16.30 2.16 9.45
N LYS A 34 -15.93 0.98 9.96
CA LYS A 34 -14.72 0.80 10.78
C LYS A 34 -13.72 -0.05 10.03
N ILE A 35 -12.53 0.51 9.82
CA ILE A 35 -11.48 -0.07 8.98
C ILE A 35 -10.24 -0.27 9.85
N ALA A 36 -9.70 -1.48 9.83
CA ALA A 36 -8.43 -1.83 10.43
C ALA A 36 -7.35 -1.91 9.36
N TYR A 37 -6.12 -1.52 9.69
CA TYR A 37 -4.95 -1.70 8.83
C TYR A 37 -3.72 -2.09 9.65
N ASP A 38 -2.80 -2.82 9.03
CA ASP A 38 -1.55 -3.25 9.65
C ASP A 38 -0.57 -2.08 9.82
N THR A 39 -0.47 -1.54 11.03
CA THR A 39 0.44 -0.43 11.36
C THR A 39 1.91 -0.82 11.38
N SER A 40 2.24 -2.12 11.39
CA SER A 40 3.63 -2.57 11.32
C SER A 40 4.18 -2.50 9.90
N LYS A 41 3.31 -2.55 8.89
CA LYS A 41 3.66 -2.56 7.46
C LYS A 41 3.22 -1.30 6.72
N LEU A 42 2.16 -0.64 7.18
CA LEU A 42 1.56 0.53 6.53
C LEU A 42 1.49 1.72 7.48
N GLN A 43 1.88 2.87 6.96
CA GLN A 43 1.63 4.17 7.56
C GLN A 43 0.46 4.83 6.84
N PHE A 44 -0.60 5.18 7.57
CA PHE A 44 -1.70 5.96 7.00
C PHE A 44 -1.26 7.38 6.62
N ILE A 45 -1.64 7.83 5.43
CA ILE A 45 -1.36 9.17 4.91
C ILE A 45 -2.63 10.04 4.98
N SER A 46 -3.70 9.61 4.32
CA SER A 46 -4.93 10.38 4.20
C SER A 46 -6.13 9.53 3.79
N ALA A 47 -7.32 10.08 4.00
CA ALA A 47 -8.56 9.61 3.37
C ALA A 47 -9.05 10.66 2.38
N GLU A 48 -9.51 10.20 1.22
CA GLU A 48 -9.99 11.04 0.13
C GLU A 48 -11.43 10.66 -0.25
N ASN A 49 -12.20 11.68 -0.62
CA ASN A 49 -13.54 11.49 -1.16
C ASN A 49 -13.47 10.69 -2.46
N ALA A 50 -14.37 9.72 -2.62
CA ALA A 50 -14.64 9.13 -3.93
C ALA A 50 -15.55 10.05 -4.77
N ASP A 51 -15.67 9.75 -6.07
CA ASP A 51 -16.51 10.56 -6.96
C ASP A 51 -17.99 10.55 -6.54
N GLY A 52 -18.56 11.74 -6.42
CA GLY A 52 -19.92 11.93 -5.92
C GLY A 52 -20.13 11.54 -4.45
N MET A 53 -19.08 11.24 -3.68
CA MET A 53 -19.14 10.92 -2.26
C MET A 53 -18.48 12.01 -1.43
N LYS A 54 -18.83 12.07 -0.14
CA LYS A 54 -18.17 12.94 0.82
C LYS A 54 -17.97 12.23 2.16
N ILE A 55 -16.78 12.35 2.70
CA ILE A 55 -16.44 11.99 4.08
C ILE A 55 -16.90 13.13 4.99
N TYR A 56 -17.80 12.81 5.92
CA TYR A 56 -18.32 13.73 6.94
C TYR A 56 -17.68 13.49 8.31
N LYS A 57 -17.16 12.29 8.54
CA LYS A 57 -16.40 11.94 9.74
C LYS A 57 -15.18 11.13 9.37
N GLU A 58 -14.06 11.48 9.98
CA GLU A 58 -12.88 10.63 10.14
C GLU A 58 -12.53 10.64 11.63
N ASP A 59 -12.31 9.46 12.20
CA ASP A 59 -11.93 9.28 13.60
C ASP A 59 -10.85 8.20 13.75
N ASP A 60 -9.87 8.48 14.61
CA ASP A 60 -8.94 7.48 15.12
C ASP A 60 -9.54 6.83 16.36
N ILE A 61 -10.02 5.59 16.22
CA ILE A 61 -10.66 4.86 17.32
C ILE A 61 -9.62 4.16 18.19
N ALA A 62 -8.59 3.60 17.54
CA ALA A 62 -7.41 3.00 18.17
C ALA A 62 -6.25 2.99 17.17
N ALA A 63 -5.06 2.60 17.61
CA ALA A 63 -3.92 2.41 16.71
C ALA A 63 -4.29 1.39 15.61
N GLY A 64 -4.19 1.81 14.35
CA GLY A 64 -4.53 0.97 13.20
C GLY A 64 -6.03 0.80 12.95
N ILE A 65 -6.92 1.47 13.70
CA ILE A 65 -8.37 1.35 13.54
C ILE A 65 -8.99 2.74 13.36
N LYS A 66 -9.58 2.97 12.20
CA LYS A 66 -10.24 4.23 11.84
C LYS A 66 -11.73 4.03 11.63
N ARG A 67 -12.51 5.09 11.89
CA ARG A 67 -13.94 5.16 11.57
C ARG A 67 -14.21 6.27 10.57
N TYR A 68 -15.07 5.98 9.61
CA TYR A 68 -15.51 6.91 8.58
C TYR A 68 -17.03 6.96 8.50
N ILE A 69 -17.58 8.17 8.36
CA ILE A 69 -18.98 8.34 7.96
C ILE A 69 -18.99 9.03 6.61
N THR A 70 -19.54 8.38 5.60
CA THR A 70 -19.66 8.86 4.23
C THR A 70 -21.11 9.04 3.82
N ALA A 71 -21.34 9.94 2.86
CA ALA A 71 -22.62 10.01 2.17
C ALA A 71 -22.45 10.46 0.71
N CYS A 72 -23.36 10.02 -0.14
CA CYS A 72 -23.43 10.45 -1.53
C CYS A 72 -23.96 11.89 -1.65
N LEU A 73 -23.43 12.62 -2.63
CA LEU A 73 -23.82 13.99 -2.93
C LEU A 73 -25.03 14.01 -3.88
N GLY A 74 -26.20 13.68 -3.34
CA GLY A 74 -27.48 13.71 -4.05
C GLY A 74 -27.82 12.42 -4.79
N LYS A 75 -29.08 12.31 -5.25
CA LYS A 75 -29.67 11.08 -5.81
C LYS A 75 -28.86 10.43 -6.93
N VAL A 76 -28.26 11.24 -7.81
CA VAL A 76 -27.44 10.74 -8.94
C VAL A 76 -26.21 9.97 -8.48
N ASN A 77 -25.74 10.22 -7.25
CA ASN A 77 -24.54 9.64 -6.69
C ASN A 77 -24.81 8.48 -5.73
N ALA A 78 -26.07 8.14 -5.43
CA ALA A 78 -26.40 6.97 -4.62
C ALA A 78 -25.82 5.71 -5.27
N ALA A 79 -25.28 4.80 -4.45
CA ALA A 79 -24.71 3.55 -4.92
C ALA A 79 -25.81 2.65 -5.49
N ASN A 80 -25.71 2.39 -6.79
CA ASN A 80 -26.55 1.49 -7.55
C ASN A 80 -25.64 0.58 -8.37
N GLY A 81 -25.49 -0.68 -7.95
CA GLY A 81 -24.42 -1.57 -8.37
C GLY A 81 -23.15 -1.33 -7.56
N ASP A 82 -22.00 -1.35 -8.24
CA ASP A 82 -20.69 -1.22 -7.62
C ASP A 82 -20.27 0.25 -7.52
N LYS A 83 -19.80 0.67 -6.34
CA LYS A 83 -19.38 2.06 -6.12
C LYS A 83 -18.24 2.15 -5.11
N VAL A 84 -17.24 2.98 -5.42
CA VAL A 84 -16.22 3.39 -4.44
C VAL A 84 -16.81 4.43 -3.49
N LEU A 85 -16.69 4.19 -2.19
CA LEU A 85 -17.24 5.02 -1.13
C LEU A 85 -16.23 6.05 -0.64
N LEU A 86 -14.99 5.62 -0.44
CA LEU A 86 -13.84 6.46 -0.10
C LEU A 86 -12.54 5.80 -0.56
N LYS A 87 -11.45 6.57 -0.56
CA LYS A 87 -10.10 6.10 -0.85
C LYS A 87 -9.20 6.34 0.35
N LEU A 88 -8.44 5.33 0.74
CA LEU A 88 -7.45 5.41 1.81
C LEU A 88 -6.05 5.36 1.20
N LYS A 89 -5.20 6.30 1.57
CA LYS A 89 -3.80 6.35 1.14
C LYS A 89 -2.89 5.92 2.27
N PHE A 90 -1.95 5.04 1.94
CA PHE A 90 -0.96 4.50 2.85
C PHE A 90 0.44 4.60 2.24
N LYS A 91 1.46 4.67 3.07
CA LYS A 91 2.85 4.42 2.69
C LYS A 91 3.26 3.04 3.18
N ALA A 92 3.90 2.25 2.33
CA ALA A 92 4.54 0.99 2.73
C ALA A 92 5.81 1.28 3.54
N ILE A 93 5.88 0.79 4.78
CA ILE A 93 6.99 1.10 5.71
C ILE A 93 7.78 -0.12 6.17
N ASP A 94 7.32 -1.33 5.90
CA ASP A 94 8.09 -2.56 6.12
C ASP A 94 7.62 -3.68 5.18
N LYS A 95 8.50 -4.64 4.88
CA LYS A 95 8.25 -5.74 3.95
C LYS A 95 7.39 -6.85 4.55
N GLY A 96 6.67 -7.58 3.70
CA GLY A 96 5.79 -8.69 4.08
C GLY A 96 4.34 -8.44 3.72
N GLU A 97 3.43 -9.29 4.19
CA GLU A 97 2.00 -9.15 3.96
C GLU A 97 1.40 -8.06 4.85
N ALA A 98 0.74 -7.08 4.24
CA ALA A 98 0.02 -6.01 4.90
C ALA A 98 -1.48 -6.16 4.67
N LYS A 99 -2.27 -6.17 5.73
CA LYS A 99 -3.73 -6.33 5.66
C LYS A 99 -4.47 -5.02 5.90
N ILE A 100 -5.53 -4.80 5.14
CA ILE A 100 -6.54 -3.75 5.32
C ILE A 100 -7.91 -4.43 5.34
N ASP A 101 -8.71 -4.18 6.37
CA ASP A 101 -9.89 -4.98 6.69
C ASP A 101 -11.07 -4.10 7.13
N ILE A 102 -12.26 -4.36 6.59
CA ILE A 102 -13.50 -3.72 7.03
C ILE A 102 -14.04 -4.53 8.21
N THR A 103 -13.76 -4.06 9.42
CA THR A 103 -14.17 -4.76 10.65
C THR A 103 -15.65 -4.57 11.00
N ASN A 104 -16.28 -3.47 10.55
CA ASN A 104 -17.71 -3.23 10.70
C ASN A 104 -18.18 -2.27 9.61
N GLY A 105 -19.41 -2.45 9.13
CA GLY A 105 -20.09 -1.49 8.27
C GLY A 105 -21.56 -1.37 8.62
N ARG A 106 -22.11 -0.17 8.51
CA ARG A 106 -23.54 0.11 8.54
C ARG A 106 -23.89 0.93 7.31
N ILE A 107 -24.99 0.61 6.66
CA ILE A 107 -25.43 1.26 5.43
C ILE A 107 -26.86 1.75 5.56
N ALA A 108 -27.18 2.84 4.87
CA ALA A 108 -28.52 3.39 4.78
C ALA A 108 -28.91 3.72 3.34
N ASP A 109 -30.17 3.49 2.98
CA ASP A 109 -30.74 3.91 1.70
C ASP A 109 -31.39 5.30 1.80
N ASN A 110 -32.13 5.69 0.76
CA ASN A 110 -32.85 6.96 0.71
C ASN A 110 -34.31 6.88 1.24
N ALA A 111 -34.68 5.80 1.93
CA ALA A 111 -36.06 5.51 2.32
C ALA A 111 -36.14 4.89 3.73
N THR A 112 -36.04 3.57 3.84
CA THR A 112 -36.35 2.82 5.07
C THR A 112 -35.26 1.87 5.52
N LEU A 113 -34.27 1.59 4.66
CA LEU A 113 -33.20 0.67 5.00
C LEU A 113 -32.14 1.41 5.80
N GLU A 114 -31.89 0.91 7.00
CA GLU A 114 -30.70 1.18 7.78
C GLU A 114 -30.32 -0.10 8.51
N MET A 115 -29.16 -0.65 8.19
CA MET A 115 -28.75 -1.94 8.74
C MET A 115 -27.24 -2.06 8.87
N ASP A 116 -26.83 -2.86 9.85
CA ASP A 116 -25.47 -3.33 9.94
C ASP A 116 -25.23 -4.37 8.85
N VAL A 117 -24.07 -4.28 8.20
CA VAL A 117 -23.58 -5.27 7.25
C VAL A 117 -23.01 -6.42 8.06
N SER A 118 -23.43 -7.65 7.76
CA SER A 118 -22.91 -8.83 8.43
C SER A 118 -21.43 -9.04 8.12
N GLN A 119 -20.68 -9.64 9.05
CA GLN A 119 -19.22 -9.70 8.96
C GLN A 119 -18.74 -10.44 7.71
N GLU A 120 -19.43 -11.49 7.28
CA GLU A 120 -19.12 -12.23 6.06
C GLU A 120 -19.29 -11.40 4.78
N ASN A 121 -19.96 -10.25 4.87
CA ASN A 121 -20.14 -9.29 3.79
C ASN A 121 -19.24 -8.05 3.93
N CYS A 122 -18.29 -8.09 4.86
CA CYS A 122 -17.23 -7.09 4.99
C CYS A 122 -15.90 -7.74 4.56
N GLY A 123 -15.39 -7.31 3.40
CA GLY A 123 -14.18 -7.83 2.80
C GLY A 123 -12.90 -7.20 3.34
N GLU A 124 -11.79 -7.76 2.89
CA GLU A 124 -10.42 -7.39 3.26
C GLU A 124 -9.50 -7.48 2.05
N LYS A 125 -8.35 -6.80 2.14
CA LYS A 125 -7.27 -6.88 1.17
C LYS A 125 -5.95 -7.14 1.86
N THR A 126 -5.25 -8.18 1.41
CA THR A 126 -3.84 -8.40 1.70
C THR A 126 -3.00 -7.92 0.52
N ILE A 127 -1.94 -7.15 0.82
CA ILE A 127 -0.99 -6.61 -0.14
C ILE A 127 0.39 -7.14 0.24
N LEU A 128 1.14 -7.69 -0.71
CA LEU A 128 2.53 -8.08 -0.48
C LEU A 128 3.45 -6.87 -0.67
N ILE A 129 4.08 -6.42 0.41
CA ILE A 129 5.13 -5.39 0.36
C ILE A 129 6.47 -6.07 0.10
N GLU A 130 7.00 -5.88 -1.09
CA GLU A 130 8.31 -6.38 -1.49
C GLU A 130 9.41 -5.52 -0.87
N GLY A 131 10.42 -6.17 -0.28
CA GLY A 131 11.58 -5.48 0.27
C GLY A 131 12.45 -4.85 -0.80
N VAL A 132 13.40 -4.02 -0.37
CA VAL A 132 14.48 -3.53 -1.23
C VAL A 132 15.31 -4.72 -1.72
N LYS A 133 15.68 -4.71 -3.01
CA LYS A 133 16.56 -5.72 -3.61
C LYS A 133 17.99 -5.19 -3.67
N ASP A 134 18.54 -4.88 -2.50
CA ASP A 134 19.91 -4.38 -2.35
C ASP A 134 20.94 -5.47 -2.65
N VAL A 135 22.18 -5.06 -2.95
CA VAL A 135 23.25 -5.95 -3.43
C VAL A 135 23.51 -7.08 -2.44
N ASN A 136 23.50 -6.80 -1.13
CA ASN A 136 23.79 -7.81 -0.11
C ASN A 136 22.56 -8.36 0.64
N ARG A 137 21.35 -8.01 0.19
CA ARG A 137 20.06 -8.50 0.70
C ARG A 137 19.81 -8.21 2.19
N ASN A 138 20.44 -7.18 2.74
CA ASN A 138 20.20 -6.77 4.12
C ASN A 138 18.96 -5.86 4.26
N GLY A 139 18.42 -5.37 3.14
CA GLY A 139 17.22 -4.54 3.09
C GLY A 139 17.48 -3.04 2.96
N GLU A 140 18.73 -2.58 2.85
CA GLU A 140 19.08 -1.17 2.68
C GLU A 140 20.30 -0.99 1.76
N TYR A 141 20.26 0.00 0.87
CA TYR A 141 21.44 0.40 0.12
C TYR A 141 22.40 1.23 0.97
N THR A 142 23.63 0.77 1.07
CA THR A 142 24.72 1.43 1.79
C THR A 142 25.99 1.46 0.94
N LEU A 143 27.03 2.15 1.40
CA LEU A 143 28.33 2.12 0.73
C LEU A 143 28.94 0.70 0.65
N LEU A 144 28.53 -0.22 1.53
CA LEU A 144 28.96 -1.62 1.45
C LEU A 144 28.43 -2.30 0.19
N ASP A 145 27.19 -2.01 -0.22
CA ASP A 145 26.59 -2.52 -1.45
C ASP A 145 27.40 -2.08 -2.68
N LEU A 146 27.75 -0.79 -2.74
CA LEU A 146 28.60 -0.25 -3.79
C LEU A 146 29.99 -0.92 -3.81
N GLY A 147 30.56 -1.21 -2.63
CA GLY A 147 31.84 -1.88 -2.52
C GLY A 147 31.81 -3.35 -2.97
N ILE A 148 30.72 -4.06 -2.68
CA ILE A 148 30.51 -5.45 -3.13
C ILE A 148 30.34 -5.48 -4.65
N ASP A 149 29.55 -4.56 -5.20
CA ASP A 149 29.30 -4.48 -6.63
C ASP A 149 30.58 -4.12 -7.41
N ALA A 150 31.29 -3.07 -6.95
CA ALA A 150 32.55 -2.63 -7.53
C ALA A 150 33.64 -3.72 -7.50
N TRP A 151 33.61 -4.63 -6.53
CA TRP A 151 34.52 -5.79 -6.49
C TRP A 151 34.30 -6.74 -7.67
N TYR A 152 33.08 -6.85 -8.18
CA TYR A 152 32.72 -7.71 -9.31
C TYR A 152 32.74 -7.00 -10.67
N TYR A 153 33.04 -5.70 -10.72
CA TYR A 153 33.01 -4.90 -11.96
C TYR A 153 33.74 -5.57 -13.14
N GLY A 154 33.06 -5.66 -14.28
CA GLY A 154 33.51 -6.32 -15.50
C GLY A 154 33.30 -7.84 -15.54
N SER A 155 32.76 -8.44 -14.48
CA SER A 155 32.42 -9.87 -14.44
C SER A 155 31.04 -10.13 -15.05
N ALA A 156 30.81 -11.33 -15.57
CA ALA A 156 29.46 -11.79 -15.84
C ALA A 156 28.75 -12.11 -14.51
N VAL A 157 27.43 -11.97 -14.47
CA VAL A 157 26.63 -12.21 -13.25
C VAL A 157 26.79 -13.63 -12.72
N ALA A 158 26.94 -14.60 -13.63
CA ALA A 158 27.17 -16.00 -13.28
C ALA A 158 28.51 -16.26 -12.55
N ASP A 159 29.46 -15.33 -12.64
CA ASP A 159 30.77 -15.42 -11.98
C ASP A 159 30.79 -14.74 -10.60
N THR A 160 29.68 -14.12 -10.19
CA THR A 160 29.51 -13.54 -8.85
C THR A 160 29.04 -14.60 -7.83
N ASP A 161 29.13 -14.32 -6.53
CA ASP A 161 28.52 -15.18 -5.51
C ASP A 161 27.00 -14.91 -5.41
N THR A 162 26.24 -15.36 -6.42
CA THR A 162 24.78 -15.15 -6.52
C THR A 162 23.99 -15.77 -5.37
N SER A 163 24.61 -16.67 -4.60
CA SER A 163 24.02 -17.20 -3.37
C SER A 163 23.91 -16.14 -2.28
N LYS A 164 24.78 -15.13 -2.30
CA LYS A 164 24.83 -14.03 -1.32
C LYS A 164 24.41 -12.69 -1.89
N TYR A 165 24.76 -12.41 -3.15
CA TYR A 165 24.67 -11.08 -3.71
C TYR A 165 23.75 -11.02 -4.92
N ASP A 166 23.05 -9.91 -5.05
CA ASP A 166 22.33 -9.50 -6.24
C ASP A 166 23.10 -8.36 -6.91
N ALA A 167 24.31 -8.61 -7.44
CA ALA A 167 25.16 -7.57 -8.03
C ALA A 167 24.57 -6.97 -9.34
N ASP A 168 23.83 -7.75 -10.12
CA ASP A 168 23.12 -7.28 -11.34
C ASP A 168 21.90 -6.43 -10.96
N GLN A 169 22.13 -5.17 -10.61
CA GLN A 169 21.12 -4.23 -10.14
C GLN A 169 20.30 -3.71 -11.32
N ILE A 170 20.97 -3.45 -12.45
CA ILE A 170 20.37 -3.19 -13.75
C ILE A 170 20.50 -4.45 -14.59
N ILE A 171 19.46 -5.30 -14.53
CA ILE A 171 19.43 -6.65 -15.11
C ILE A 171 19.85 -6.65 -16.59
N ASN A 172 21.15 -6.83 -16.85
CA ASN A 172 21.75 -6.83 -18.17
C ASN A 172 22.74 -8.00 -18.36
N GLY A 173 23.06 -8.73 -17.28
CA GLY A 173 23.88 -9.93 -17.29
C GLY A 173 25.38 -9.68 -17.09
N THR A 174 25.80 -8.44 -16.89
CA THR A 174 27.18 -8.02 -16.60
C THR A 174 27.21 -7.03 -15.45
N ILE A 175 28.24 -7.07 -14.62
CA ILE A 175 28.41 -6.06 -13.56
C ILE A 175 29.17 -4.87 -14.14
N ASP A 176 28.52 -3.72 -14.29
CA ASP A 176 29.08 -2.57 -14.98
C ASP A 176 28.74 -1.21 -14.34
N ASP A 177 28.92 -0.12 -15.10
CA ASP A 177 28.75 1.25 -14.60
C ASP A 177 27.28 1.61 -14.35
N ASP A 178 26.35 0.95 -15.04
CA ASP A 178 24.91 1.15 -14.85
C ASP A 178 24.48 0.62 -13.46
N ASP A 179 25.01 -0.53 -13.03
CA ASP A 179 24.78 -1.09 -11.68
C ASP A 179 25.28 -0.15 -10.59
N LEU A 180 26.54 0.28 -10.70
CA LEU A 180 27.17 1.20 -9.75
C LEU A 180 26.40 2.52 -9.66
N THR A 181 25.95 3.05 -10.80
CA THR A 181 25.17 4.29 -10.86
C THR A 181 23.80 4.14 -10.18
N GLU A 182 23.11 3.01 -10.39
CA GLU A 182 21.85 2.71 -9.71
C GLU A 182 22.04 2.60 -8.19
N ILE A 183 23.07 1.87 -7.74
CA ILE A 183 23.38 1.74 -6.31
C ILE A 183 23.64 3.10 -5.69
N VAL A 184 24.42 3.98 -6.34
CA VAL A 184 24.66 5.35 -5.84
C VAL A 184 23.36 6.14 -5.76
N ALA A 185 22.48 6.06 -6.77
CA ALA A 185 21.19 6.74 -6.73
C ALA A 185 20.34 6.27 -5.55
N GLN A 186 20.32 4.95 -5.28
CA GLN A 186 19.61 4.36 -4.15
C GLN A 186 20.21 4.79 -2.80
N ILE A 187 21.54 4.84 -2.66
CA ILE A 187 22.22 5.35 -1.45
C ILE A 187 21.83 6.82 -1.19
N LEU A 188 21.84 7.66 -2.22
CA LEU A 188 21.48 9.08 -2.11
C LEU A 188 19.99 9.29 -1.75
N GLY A 189 19.13 8.36 -2.15
CA GLY A 189 17.72 8.33 -1.75
C GLY A 189 17.46 7.71 -0.37
N ASN A 190 18.43 6.97 0.19
CA ASN A 190 18.28 6.29 1.46
C ASN A 190 18.48 7.25 2.66
N THR A 191 17.38 7.67 3.28
CA THR A 191 17.41 8.54 4.47
C THR A 191 18.00 7.88 5.71
N ASN A 192 18.16 6.56 5.74
CA ASN A 192 18.78 5.83 6.84
C ASN A 192 20.31 5.74 6.69
N TYR A 193 20.85 6.01 5.50
CA TYR A 193 22.28 5.98 5.27
C TYR A 193 22.99 7.18 5.91
N SER A 194 23.90 6.90 6.85
CA SER A 194 24.69 7.94 7.54
C SER A 194 25.88 8.39 6.67
N ALA A 195 25.65 9.40 5.83
CA ALA A 195 26.71 9.99 5.01
C ALA A 195 27.85 10.59 5.85
N ASN A 196 29.07 10.57 5.30
CA ASN A 196 30.22 11.25 5.89
C ASN A 196 29.97 12.77 5.91
N LYS A 197 30.29 13.44 7.02
CA LYS A 197 30.04 14.88 7.24
C LYS A 197 31.34 15.68 7.28
#